data_AF-A0A7X3MUI4-F1
#
_entry.id   AF-A0A7X3MUI4-F1
#
_cell.length_a   1.000
_cell.length_b   1.000
_cell.length_c   1.000
_cell.angle_alpha   90.00
_cell.angle_beta   90.00
_cell.angle_gamma   90.00
#
_symmetry.space_group_name_H-M   'P 1'
#
loop_
_entity.id
_entity.type
_entity.pdbx_description
1 polymer ?
#
loop_
_entity_poly.entity_id
_entity_poly.type
_entity_poly.pdbx_seq_one_letter_code
_entity_poly.pdbx_strand_id
1 'polypeptide(L)'
;MNSSPHARLNALLRFALLTSTALVGVPAAHAQWVIEGDVSIRYPSDSTSSPTSYNVPVTITGRLLVGTGSRPYSWARFLSYHNEFISTGGASIAHDPSSSDVNAYVRILGTWLNTGPLVVGETGNGVLAISGEGIVRQDDGLGTVTIANQPGSTGTLAIGIGGSSYLSDEQEHMAPGTLDAAGIVFGQGSGRILFSHTSGFYTFAPTISGLGTIVVRNGTTTLTGDNSGLSGSVELRGGKLSLASSAAIGSASVSGMGGTLAYSAGVNLANSVALTSGSTTFEVASGSATQSGAISGSGNLIKDGAGILQLTGPTT
;
A
#
# COMPACT_ATOMS: atom_id res chain seq x y z
N MET A 1 -25.56 19.01 -42.12
CA MET A 1 -26.45 19.62 -41.11
C MET A 1 -26.38 18.80 -39.83
N ASN A 2 -25.71 19.39 -38.82
CA ASN A 2 -25.86 19.19 -37.38
C ASN A 2 -26.01 17.77 -36.80
N SER A 3 -24.88 17.09 -36.61
CA SER A 3 -24.75 16.12 -35.51
C SER A 3 -24.66 16.90 -34.20
N SER A 4 -25.75 16.93 -33.44
CA SER A 4 -25.85 17.65 -32.16
C SER A 4 -24.81 17.13 -31.14
N PRO A 5 -24.19 18.00 -30.30
CA PRO A 5 -23.15 17.59 -29.33
C PRO A 5 -23.62 16.66 -28.20
N HIS A 6 -24.93 16.37 -28.11
CA HIS A 6 -25.56 15.68 -26.98
C HIS A 6 -25.50 14.14 -27.02
N ALA A 7 -24.88 13.52 -28.04
CA ALA A 7 -24.85 12.06 -28.19
C ALA A 7 -23.53 11.37 -27.77
N ARG A 8 -22.58 12.08 -27.14
CA ARG A 8 -21.29 11.52 -26.70
C ARG A 8 -21.12 11.35 -25.18
N LEU A 9 -22.14 11.62 -24.38
CA LEU A 9 -22.04 11.58 -22.91
C LEU A 9 -22.58 10.30 -22.24
N ASN A 10 -23.14 9.35 -23.01
CA ASN A 10 -23.83 8.16 -22.48
C ASN A 10 -23.04 6.83 -22.58
N ALA A 11 -21.73 6.87 -22.82
CA ALA A 11 -20.89 5.66 -22.92
C ALA A 11 -19.98 5.41 -21.69
N LEU A 12 -19.98 6.28 -20.69
CA LEU A 12 -19.01 6.24 -19.57
C LEU A 12 -19.52 5.62 -18.26
N LEU A 13 -20.74 5.04 -18.24
CA LEU A 13 -21.36 4.51 -17.02
C LEU A 13 -21.67 2.99 -17.05
N ARG A 14 -21.28 2.27 -18.11
CA ARG A 14 -21.80 0.91 -18.37
C ARG A 14 -20.91 -0.27 -17.97
N PHE A 15 -19.67 -0.07 -17.54
CA PHE A 15 -18.76 -1.22 -17.36
C PHE A 15 -18.50 -1.67 -15.91
N ALA A 16 -18.91 -0.92 -14.88
CA ALA A 16 -18.60 -1.27 -13.48
C ALA A 16 -19.82 -1.50 -12.55
N LEU A 17 -21.03 -1.11 -12.94
CA LEU A 17 -22.25 -1.40 -12.16
C LEU A 17 -22.96 -2.61 -12.75
N LEU A 18 -22.50 -3.82 -12.44
CA LEU A 18 -23.18 -5.06 -12.87
C LEU A 18 -24.32 -5.48 -11.94
N THR A 19 -24.49 -4.87 -10.75
CA THR A 19 -25.50 -5.34 -9.77
C THR A 19 -26.24 -4.28 -8.93
N SER A 20 -25.98 -2.97 -9.05
CA SER A 20 -26.75 -1.98 -8.27
C SER A 20 -28.05 -1.60 -8.99
N THR A 21 -29.18 -1.83 -8.32
CA THR A 21 -30.55 -1.53 -8.77
C THR A 21 -30.97 -0.07 -8.54
N ALA A 22 -30.10 0.83 -8.11
CA ALA A 22 -30.47 2.21 -7.75
C ALA A 22 -29.51 3.25 -8.36
N LEU A 23 -29.70 3.55 -9.65
CA LEU A 23 -29.21 4.79 -10.25
C LEU A 23 -30.28 5.87 -10.05
N VAL A 24 -30.14 6.72 -9.04
CA VAL A 24 -31.02 7.88 -8.84
C VAL A 24 -30.43 9.10 -9.55
N GLY A 25 -30.99 9.42 -10.72
CA GLY A 25 -30.81 10.71 -11.41
C GLY A 25 -29.53 10.84 -12.25
N VAL A 26 -29.65 11.48 -13.42
CA VAL A 26 -28.51 11.98 -14.20
C VAL A 26 -28.29 13.41 -13.74
N PRO A 27 -27.21 13.72 -13.01
CA PRO A 27 -27.12 15.03 -12.43
C PRO A 27 -26.33 15.94 -13.38
N ALA A 28 -26.61 17.24 -13.32
CA ALA A 28 -26.03 18.23 -14.24
C ALA A 28 -24.49 18.23 -14.18
N ALA A 29 -23.82 18.77 -15.21
CA ALA A 29 -22.38 19.00 -15.15
C ALA A 29 -22.06 19.72 -13.82
N HIS A 30 -21.16 19.14 -13.01
CA HIS A 30 -20.78 19.53 -11.63
C HIS A 30 -21.50 18.81 -10.47
N ALA A 31 -22.29 17.77 -10.73
CA ALA A 31 -23.00 17.09 -9.65
C ALA A 31 -22.37 15.76 -9.22
N GLN A 32 -22.39 15.52 -7.90
CA GLN A 32 -21.91 14.33 -7.22
C GLN A 32 -22.85 13.15 -7.44
N TRP A 33 -22.31 11.98 -7.74
CA TRP A 33 -23.10 10.74 -7.81
C TRP A 33 -23.19 10.12 -6.42
N VAL A 34 -24.40 9.85 -5.93
CA VAL A 34 -24.61 9.06 -4.72
C VAL A 34 -25.18 7.71 -5.12
N ILE A 35 -24.48 6.63 -4.74
CA ILE A 35 -24.93 5.26 -4.94
C ILE A 35 -25.32 4.71 -3.58
N GLU A 36 -26.61 4.41 -3.43
CA GLU A 36 -27.12 3.77 -2.23
C GLU A 36 -26.89 2.25 -2.27
N GLY A 37 -26.42 1.70 -1.16
CA GLY A 37 -26.13 0.27 -1.01
C GLY A 37 -24.74 -0.17 -1.47
N ASP A 38 -24.51 -1.48 -1.44
CA ASP A 38 -23.21 -2.07 -1.73
C ASP A 38 -22.90 -2.00 -3.24
N VAL A 39 -21.65 -1.67 -3.56
CA VAL A 39 -21.14 -1.62 -4.93
C VAL A 39 -20.06 -2.67 -5.08
N SER A 40 -20.30 -3.65 -5.95
CA SER A 40 -19.28 -4.63 -6.32
C SER A 40 -18.65 -4.30 -7.66
N ILE A 41 -17.32 -4.15 -7.69
CA ILE A 41 -16.54 -3.97 -8.91
C ILE A 41 -15.83 -5.29 -9.20
N ARG A 42 -16.18 -5.93 -10.31
CA ARG A 42 -15.56 -7.16 -10.83
C ARG A 42 -15.24 -7.00 -12.32
N TYR A 43 -14.20 -7.65 -12.80
CA TYR A 43 -13.87 -7.65 -14.22
C TYR A 43 -14.77 -8.64 -14.98
N PRO A 44 -15.43 -8.25 -16.09
CA PRO A 44 -16.09 -9.22 -16.96
C PRO A 44 -15.05 -10.07 -17.70
N SER A 45 -15.38 -11.35 -17.89
CA SER A 45 -14.47 -12.41 -18.36
C SER A 45 -13.96 -12.28 -19.80
N ASP A 46 -14.38 -11.24 -20.54
CA ASP A 46 -14.20 -11.10 -22.00
C ASP A 46 -13.66 -9.74 -22.48
N SER A 47 -13.36 -8.78 -21.58
CA SER A 47 -12.91 -7.43 -22.00
C SER A 47 -11.39 -7.25 -21.94
N THR A 48 -10.79 -6.81 -23.06
CA THR A 48 -9.38 -6.37 -23.14
C THR A 48 -9.20 -4.89 -22.79
N SER A 49 -10.30 -4.17 -22.50
CA SER A 49 -10.29 -2.75 -22.20
C SER A 49 -10.03 -2.51 -20.71
N SER A 50 -9.07 -1.63 -20.39
CA SER A 50 -8.89 -1.11 -19.03
C SER A 50 -10.14 -0.33 -18.60
N PRO A 51 -10.67 -0.51 -17.37
CA PRO A 51 -11.79 0.28 -16.89
C PRO A 51 -11.40 1.77 -16.88
N THR A 52 -12.30 2.57 -17.44
CA THR A 52 -12.13 4.00 -17.67
C THR A 52 -12.20 4.80 -16.37
N SER A 53 -11.38 5.85 -16.33
CA SER A 53 -11.30 6.90 -15.31
C SER A 53 -12.63 7.59 -15.01
N TYR A 54 -12.93 7.85 -13.73
CA TYR A 54 -14.06 8.67 -13.30
C TYR A 54 -13.61 10.12 -13.07
N ASN A 55 -14.18 11.05 -13.84
CA ASN A 55 -13.89 12.49 -13.74
C ASN A 55 -14.94 13.27 -12.92
N VAL A 56 -15.80 12.59 -12.16
CA VAL A 56 -16.85 13.21 -11.35
C VAL A 56 -16.78 12.63 -9.93
N PRO A 57 -16.99 13.41 -8.86
CA PRO A 57 -17.06 12.88 -7.50
C PRO A 57 -18.15 11.82 -7.34
N VAL A 58 -17.84 10.74 -6.62
CA VAL A 58 -18.76 9.61 -6.37
C VAL A 58 -18.77 9.30 -4.88
N THR A 59 -19.95 9.10 -4.32
CA THR A 59 -20.18 8.62 -2.95
C THR A 59 -20.94 7.30 -2.98
N ILE A 60 -20.43 6.32 -2.25
CA ILE A 60 -21.04 5.02 -2.05
C ILE A 60 -21.44 4.94 -0.57
N THR A 61 -22.74 4.79 -0.29
CA THR A 61 -23.19 4.75 1.10
C THR A 61 -23.07 3.36 1.74
N GLY A 62 -23.12 2.30 0.93
CA GLY A 62 -22.83 0.92 1.35
C GLY A 62 -21.35 0.56 1.24
N ARG A 63 -21.05 -0.75 1.24
CA ARG A 63 -19.69 -1.27 1.08
C ARG A 63 -19.23 -1.17 -0.37
N LEU A 64 -18.00 -0.73 -0.58
CA LEU A 64 -17.29 -0.93 -1.84
C LEU A 64 -16.58 -2.28 -1.81
N LEU A 65 -16.94 -3.18 -2.72
CA LEU A 65 -16.39 -4.53 -2.82
C LEU A 65 -15.65 -4.70 -4.14
N VAL A 66 -14.32 -4.60 -4.13
CA VAL A 66 -13.49 -4.86 -5.31
C VAL A 66 -13.14 -6.34 -5.30
N GLY A 67 -13.59 -7.09 -6.30
CA GLY A 67 -13.33 -8.53 -6.39
C GLY A 67 -12.18 -8.87 -7.34
N THR A 68 -11.67 -10.08 -7.20
CA THR A 68 -10.78 -10.70 -8.19
C THR A 68 -11.61 -11.28 -9.34
N GLY A 69 -11.15 -11.14 -10.58
CA GLY A 69 -11.87 -11.71 -11.71
C GLY A 69 -11.74 -13.24 -11.77
N SER A 70 -12.59 -13.91 -12.55
CA SER A 70 -12.62 -15.38 -12.66
C SER A 70 -11.56 -15.98 -13.60
N ARG A 71 -10.65 -15.17 -14.16
CA ARG A 71 -9.58 -15.62 -15.07
C ARG A 71 -8.19 -15.25 -14.55
N PRO A 72 -7.16 -16.09 -14.78
CA PRO A 72 -5.76 -15.71 -14.55
C PRO A 72 -5.46 -14.40 -15.28
N TYR A 73 -4.73 -13.48 -14.64
CA TYR A 73 -4.39 -12.14 -15.15
C TYR A 73 -5.54 -11.11 -15.24
N SER A 74 -6.69 -11.36 -14.62
CA SER A 74 -7.78 -10.36 -14.53
C SER A 74 -7.61 -9.41 -13.33
N TRP A 75 -7.16 -8.19 -13.56
CA TRP A 75 -6.96 -7.20 -12.50
C TRP A 75 -8.13 -6.22 -12.48
N ALA A 76 -8.91 -6.20 -11.39
CA ALA A 76 -9.88 -5.14 -11.17
C ALA A 76 -9.14 -3.84 -10.88
N ARG A 77 -9.02 -2.95 -11.89
CA ARG A 77 -8.45 -1.62 -11.72
C ARG A 77 -9.54 -0.65 -11.29
N PHE A 78 -9.50 -0.20 -10.06
CA PHE A 78 -10.10 1.09 -9.72
C PHE A 78 -9.00 2.14 -9.80
N LEU A 79 -9.21 3.16 -10.63
CA LEU A 79 -8.29 4.26 -10.79
C LEU A 79 -9.02 5.57 -10.53
N SER A 80 -8.88 6.08 -9.31
CA SER A 80 -9.33 7.43 -9.01
C SER A 80 -8.29 8.41 -9.52
N TYR A 81 -8.66 9.20 -10.53
CA TYR A 81 -7.90 10.31 -11.06
C TYR A 81 -8.52 11.61 -10.59
N HIS A 82 -7.71 12.46 -9.94
CA HIS A 82 -7.94 13.90 -9.72
C HIS A 82 -9.21 14.34 -8.95
N ASN A 83 -10.15 13.46 -8.66
CA ASN A 83 -11.39 13.78 -7.94
C ASN A 83 -11.54 13.01 -6.63
N GLU A 84 -12.48 13.49 -5.81
CA GLU A 84 -12.86 12.89 -4.54
C GLU A 84 -13.78 11.68 -4.75
N PHE A 85 -13.43 10.57 -4.11
CA PHE A 85 -14.22 9.35 -4.04
C PHE A 85 -14.52 9.06 -2.58
N ILE A 86 -15.78 8.79 -2.23
CA ILE A 86 -16.22 8.58 -0.84
C ILE A 86 -16.86 7.20 -0.70
N SER A 87 -16.47 6.42 0.30
CA SER A 87 -17.15 5.20 0.70
C SER A 87 -17.46 5.21 2.20
N THR A 88 -18.74 5.23 2.57
CA THR A 88 -19.13 5.35 3.98
C THR A 88 -19.44 4.03 4.65
N GLY A 89 -19.89 3.01 3.90
CA GLY A 89 -20.10 1.66 4.43
C GLY A 89 -18.81 0.84 4.58
N GLY A 90 -17.67 1.41 4.18
CA GLY A 90 -16.37 0.75 4.16
C GLY A 90 -16.02 0.19 2.79
N ALA A 91 -14.85 -0.43 2.71
CA ALA A 91 -14.34 -1.00 1.48
C ALA A 91 -13.52 -2.27 1.72
N SER A 92 -13.66 -3.22 0.80
CA SER A 92 -12.87 -4.44 0.77
C SER A 92 -12.30 -4.65 -0.62
N ILE A 93 -10.98 -4.86 -0.68
CA ILE A 93 -10.25 -5.20 -1.88
C ILE A 93 -9.91 -6.69 -1.80
N ALA A 94 -10.30 -7.45 -2.84
CA ALA A 94 -10.31 -8.91 -2.86
C ALA A 94 -11.17 -9.54 -1.74
N HIS A 95 -12.48 -9.21 -1.77
CA HIS A 95 -13.52 -9.74 -0.88
C HIS A 95 -13.96 -11.18 -1.21
N ASP A 96 -13.50 -11.73 -2.32
CA ASP A 96 -13.83 -13.07 -2.78
C ASP A 96 -12.60 -13.99 -2.78
N PRO A 97 -12.79 -15.29 -2.47
CA PRO A 97 -11.71 -16.26 -2.53
C PRO A 97 -11.45 -16.60 -4.00
N SER A 98 -10.34 -16.13 -4.56
CA SER A 98 -9.90 -16.53 -5.90
C SER A 98 -8.56 -17.23 -5.88
N SER A 99 -8.22 -17.84 -7.02
CA SER A 99 -6.92 -18.47 -7.25
C SER A 99 -5.76 -17.52 -6.94
N SER A 100 -4.63 -18.10 -6.53
CA SER A 100 -3.38 -17.44 -6.16
C SER A 100 -2.81 -16.46 -7.19
N ASP A 101 -3.32 -16.50 -8.43
CA ASP A 101 -2.68 -15.86 -9.59
C ASP A 101 -3.39 -14.58 -10.03
N VAL A 102 -4.41 -14.12 -9.28
CA VAL A 102 -5.24 -12.96 -9.64
C VAL A 102 -5.32 -11.99 -8.47
N ASN A 103 -4.95 -10.72 -8.73
CA ASN A 103 -4.99 -9.66 -7.73
C ASN A 103 -6.10 -8.65 -8.05
N ALA A 104 -6.87 -8.24 -7.04
CA ALA A 104 -7.69 -7.03 -7.11
C ALA A 104 -6.77 -5.82 -6.87
N TYR A 105 -6.65 -4.92 -7.85
CA TYR A 105 -5.66 -3.85 -7.84
C TYR A 105 -6.31 -2.47 -7.86
N VAL A 106 -6.37 -1.82 -6.71
CA VAL A 106 -6.84 -0.45 -6.60
C VAL A 106 -5.64 0.49 -6.63
N ARG A 107 -5.69 1.52 -7.49
CA ARG A 107 -4.68 2.57 -7.51
C ARG A 107 -5.31 3.94 -7.36
N ILE A 108 -4.77 4.71 -6.44
CA ILE A 108 -5.28 6.03 -6.08
C ILE A 108 -4.25 7.08 -6.49
N LEU A 109 -4.70 8.00 -7.35
CA LEU A 109 -3.97 9.19 -7.80
C LEU A 109 -4.71 10.49 -7.45
N GLY A 110 -5.99 10.40 -7.08
CA GLY A 110 -6.80 11.48 -6.48
C GLY A 110 -7.07 11.25 -4.99
N THR A 111 -8.19 11.73 -4.46
CA THR A 111 -8.53 11.55 -3.04
C THR A 111 -9.60 10.47 -2.86
N TRP A 112 -9.36 9.54 -1.94
CA TRP A 112 -10.34 8.57 -1.46
C TRP A 112 -10.59 8.78 0.03
N LEU A 113 -11.80 9.18 0.39
CA LEU A 113 -12.29 9.23 1.77
C LEU A 113 -13.08 7.96 2.07
N ASN A 114 -12.65 7.19 3.06
CA ASN A 114 -13.38 6.01 3.50
C ASN A 114 -13.65 6.09 5.00
N THR A 115 -14.91 6.10 5.42
CA THR A 115 -15.29 6.23 6.84
C THR A 115 -15.72 4.91 7.48
N GLY A 116 -15.91 3.84 6.69
CA GLY A 116 -16.14 2.49 7.22
C GLY A 116 -14.85 1.68 7.29
N PRO A 117 -14.89 0.37 7.61
CA PRO A 117 -13.69 -0.48 7.60
C PRO A 117 -13.01 -0.49 6.23
N LEU A 118 -11.68 -0.42 6.16
CA LEU A 118 -10.91 -0.61 4.93
C LEU A 118 -10.05 -1.87 5.04
N VAL A 119 -10.29 -2.84 4.16
CA VAL A 119 -9.57 -4.12 4.12
C VAL A 119 -8.89 -4.31 2.76
N VAL A 120 -7.59 -4.61 2.78
CA VAL A 120 -6.79 -4.97 1.60
C VAL A 120 -6.45 -6.45 1.67
N GLY A 121 -7.09 -7.27 0.84
CA GLY A 121 -7.02 -8.72 0.94
C GLY A 121 -7.93 -9.23 2.05
N GLU A 122 -9.25 -9.21 1.86
CA GLU A 122 -10.19 -9.73 2.86
C GLU A 122 -10.18 -11.26 2.87
N THR A 123 -10.43 -11.88 1.72
CA THR A 123 -10.35 -13.35 1.55
C THR A 123 -9.48 -13.77 0.37
N GLY A 124 -9.20 -12.86 -0.57
CA GLY A 124 -8.37 -13.11 -1.75
C GLY A 124 -7.08 -12.29 -1.73
N ASN A 125 -6.55 -12.01 -2.92
CA ASN A 125 -5.31 -11.25 -3.10
C ASN A 125 -5.61 -9.78 -3.46
N GLY A 126 -5.44 -8.88 -2.50
CA GLY A 126 -5.74 -7.46 -2.66
C GLY A 126 -4.50 -6.58 -2.72
N VAL A 127 -4.54 -5.55 -3.56
CA VAL A 127 -3.50 -4.54 -3.67
C VAL A 127 -4.14 -3.15 -3.63
N LEU A 128 -3.64 -2.31 -2.74
CA LEU A 128 -3.93 -0.88 -2.71
C LEU A 128 -2.63 -0.11 -2.99
N ALA A 129 -2.61 0.61 -4.10
CA ALA A 129 -1.49 1.43 -4.53
C ALA A 129 -1.82 2.92 -4.37
N ILE A 130 -0.96 3.69 -3.72
CA ILE A 130 -1.12 5.14 -3.54
C ILE A 130 0.12 5.82 -4.07
N SER A 131 -0.02 6.75 -5.02
CA SER A 131 1.12 7.34 -5.73
C SER A 131 0.84 8.77 -6.18
N GLY A 132 1.89 9.57 -6.36
CA GLY A 132 1.77 10.97 -6.73
C GLY A 132 0.95 11.75 -5.71
N GLU A 133 -0.05 12.48 -6.18
CA GLU A 133 -0.97 13.25 -5.34
C GLU A 133 -2.09 12.39 -4.73
N GLY A 134 -2.03 11.06 -4.89
CA GLY A 134 -3.01 10.14 -4.34
C GLY A 134 -3.09 10.22 -2.82
N ILE A 135 -4.30 10.37 -2.28
CA ILE A 135 -4.57 10.36 -0.85
C ILE A 135 -5.64 9.29 -0.57
N VAL A 136 -5.37 8.40 0.38
CA VAL A 136 -6.39 7.56 1.01
C VAL A 136 -6.54 8.02 2.44
N ARG A 137 -7.68 8.58 2.79
CA ARG A 137 -8.03 9.02 4.14
C ARG A 137 -9.00 8.05 4.75
N GLN A 138 -8.55 7.39 5.81
CA GLN A 138 -9.29 6.38 6.53
C GLN A 138 -9.87 6.98 7.81
N ASP A 139 -11.20 7.11 7.85
CA ASP A 139 -11.98 7.68 8.96
C ASP A 139 -11.35 8.99 9.48
N ASP A 140 -11.21 9.95 8.56
CA ASP A 140 -10.57 11.25 8.79
C ASP A 140 -9.16 11.19 9.41
N GLY A 141 -8.41 10.13 9.10
CA GLY A 141 -7.06 9.91 9.60
C GLY A 141 -7.01 9.22 10.97
N LEU A 142 -8.17 8.90 11.55
CA LEU A 142 -8.29 8.24 12.85
C LEU A 142 -8.49 6.72 12.73
N GLY A 143 -8.84 6.24 11.55
CA GLY A 143 -9.18 4.83 11.36
C GLY A 143 -7.97 3.94 11.09
N THR A 144 -8.25 2.64 11.10
CA THR A 144 -7.28 1.58 10.86
C THR A 144 -7.53 0.90 9.52
N VAL A 145 -6.45 0.57 8.81
CA VAL A 145 -6.49 -0.26 7.60
C VAL A 145 -6.06 -1.69 7.93
N THR A 146 -6.87 -2.68 7.58
CA THR A 146 -6.53 -4.10 7.75
C THR A 146 -5.91 -4.65 6.47
N ILE A 147 -4.79 -5.36 6.58
CA ILE A 147 -4.11 -6.00 5.44
C ILE A 147 -4.07 -7.52 5.64
N ALA A 148 -4.50 -8.28 4.63
CA ALA A 148 -4.54 -9.75 4.63
C ALA A 148 -5.35 -10.30 5.82
N ASN A 149 -6.65 -10.03 5.82
CA ASN A 149 -7.53 -10.24 6.97
C ASN A 149 -7.66 -11.72 7.37
N GLN A 150 -7.97 -12.58 6.41
CA GLN A 150 -8.28 -14.00 6.65
C GLN A 150 -7.11 -14.93 6.32
N PRO A 151 -7.06 -16.15 6.91
CA PRO A 151 -6.09 -17.16 6.54
C PRO A 151 -6.07 -17.42 5.03
N GLY A 152 -4.88 -17.51 4.44
CA GLY A 152 -4.70 -17.74 3.00
C GLY A 152 -4.93 -16.52 2.10
N SER A 153 -5.46 -15.41 2.62
CA SER A 153 -5.53 -14.14 1.89
C SER A 153 -4.15 -13.50 1.76
N THR A 154 -3.97 -12.66 0.74
CA THR A 154 -2.80 -11.79 0.63
C THR A 154 -3.23 -10.35 0.47
N GLY A 155 -2.49 -9.44 1.10
CA GLY A 155 -2.79 -8.02 1.07
C GLY A 155 -1.52 -7.21 0.87
N THR A 156 -1.51 -6.28 -0.08
CA THR A 156 -0.38 -5.39 -0.31
C THR A 156 -0.82 -3.93 -0.31
N LEU A 157 -0.29 -3.14 0.62
CA LEU A 157 -0.28 -1.69 0.50
C LEU A 157 1.02 -1.27 -0.22
N ALA A 158 0.93 -0.56 -1.32
CA ALA A 158 2.08 -0.10 -2.09
C ALA A 158 2.12 1.42 -2.23
N ILE A 159 3.25 2.02 -1.89
CA ILE A 159 3.49 3.46 -1.98
C ILE A 159 4.46 3.76 -3.11
N GLY A 160 4.01 4.61 -4.04
CA GLY A 160 4.82 5.13 -5.14
C GLY A 160 4.98 4.22 -6.35
N ILE A 161 4.09 3.26 -6.60
CA ILE A 161 4.20 2.38 -7.77
C ILE A 161 3.45 2.90 -9.01
N GLY A 162 4.09 2.79 -10.18
CA GLY A 162 3.58 3.23 -11.48
C GLY A 162 2.61 2.29 -12.21
N GLY A 163 2.59 1.00 -11.86
CA GLY A 163 1.87 -0.02 -12.62
C GLY A 163 1.52 -1.27 -11.82
N SER A 164 0.98 -2.28 -12.52
CA SER A 164 0.51 -3.55 -11.96
C SER A 164 1.64 -4.57 -11.72
N SER A 165 2.85 -4.34 -12.23
CA SER A 165 4.05 -5.15 -11.99
C SER A 165 4.74 -4.83 -10.65
N TYR A 166 3.98 -4.60 -9.59
CA TYR A 166 4.52 -4.18 -8.28
C TYR A 166 5.43 -5.22 -7.61
N LEU A 167 5.42 -6.47 -8.08
CA LEU A 167 6.29 -7.53 -7.59
C LEU A 167 7.67 -7.54 -8.27
N SER A 168 7.82 -7.00 -9.48
CA SER A 168 9.11 -7.00 -10.18
C SER A 168 10.06 -5.92 -9.65
N ASP A 169 11.36 -6.22 -9.67
CA ASP A 169 12.39 -5.27 -9.24
C ASP A 169 12.69 -4.21 -10.33
N GLU A 170 12.25 -4.41 -11.58
CA GLU A 170 12.33 -3.44 -12.70
C GLU A 170 11.17 -2.43 -12.74
N GLN A 171 10.30 -2.45 -11.73
CA GLN A 171 9.10 -1.62 -11.68
C GLN A 171 9.40 -0.12 -11.69
N GLU A 172 8.67 0.66 -12.51
CA GLU A 172 8.71 2.12 -12.46
C GLU A 172 8.26 2.64 -11.08
N HIS A 173 9.15 3.43 -10.47
CA HIS A 173 8.91 4.16 -9.24
C HIS A 173 8.32 5.54 -9.54
N MET A 174 7.40 5.99 -8.71
CA MET A 174 6.74 7.29 -8.78
C MET A 174 6.90 8.03 -7.46
N ALA A 175 6.47 9.30 -7.44
CA ALA A 175 6.32 10.02 -6.18
C ALA A 175 5.40 9.23 -5.23
N PRO A 176 5.70 9.20 -3.91
CA PRO A 176 4.84 8.54 -2.95
C PRO A 176 3.49 9.27 -2.87
N GLY A 177 2.41 8.52 -2.72
CA GLY A 177 1.13 9.08 -2.27
C GLY A 177 0.99 8.97 -0.75
N THR A 178 -0.13 9.44 -0.21
CA THR A 178 -0.37 9.52 1.23
C THR A 178 -1.46 8.54 1.68
N LEU A 179 -1.13 7.74 2.70
CA LEU A 179 -2.13 7.10 3.55
C LEU A 179 -2.31 7.94 4.81
N ASP A 180 -3.48 8.52 4.97
CA ASP A 180 -3.90 9.29 6.13
C ASP A 180 -4.79 8.39 7.01
N ALA A 181 -4.17 7.73 7.98
CA ALA A 181 -4.77 6.73 8.86
C ALA A 181 -4.01 6.70 10.20
N ALA A 182 -4.68 6.30 11.28
CA ALA A 182 -4.03 6.17 12.58
C ALA A 182 -3.15 4.91 12.65
N GLY A 183 -3.56 3.85 11.95
CA GLY A 183 -2.84 2.60 12.00
C GLY A 183 -3.14 1.61 10.89
N ILE A 184 -2.30 0.58 10.86
CA ILE A 184 -2.37 -0.59 10.00
C ILE A 184 -2.28 -1.82 10.88
N VAL A 185 -3.16 -2.78 10.63
CA VAL A 185 -3.16 -4.09 11.28
C VAL A 185 -3.02 -5.17 10.22
N PHE A 186 -1.95 -5.96 10.31
CA PHE A 186 -1.87 -7.21 9.56
C PHE A 186 -2.77 -8.27 10.19
N GLY A 187 -3.62 -8.89 9.37
CA GLY A 187 -4.52 -9.95 9.78
C GLY A 187 -3.86 -11.33 9.80
N GLN A 188 -4.65 -12.38 9.56
CA GLN A 188 -4.19 -13.77 9.62
C GLN A 188 -3.58 -14.28 8.29
N GLY A 189 -3.67 -13.49 7.23
CA GLY A 189 -3.10 -13.79 5.92
C GLY A 189 -1.66 -13.32 5.76
N SER A 190 -1.17 -13.32 4.52
CA SER A 190 0.16 -12.80 4.18
C SER A 190 0.07 -11.31 3.79
N GLY A 191 0.39 -10.44 4.74
CA GLY A 191 0.36 -8.99 4.53
C GLY A 191 1.71 -8.37 4.18
N ARG A 192 1.68 -7.36 3.29
CA ARG A 192 2.85 -6.60 2.86
C ARG A 192 2.59 -5.10 2.79
N ILE A 193 3.59 -4.31 3.20
CA ILE A 193 3.73 -2.90 2.83
C ILE A 193 4.94 -2.77 1.92
N LEU A 194 4.78 -2.15 0.75
CA LEU A 194 5.82 -1.93 -0.23
C LEU A 194 6.10 -0.43 -0.39
N PHE A 195 7.28 0.00 0.03
CA PHE A 195 7.82 1.32 -0.27
C PHE A 195 8.70 1.24 -1.52
N SER A 196 8.22 1.86 -2.59
CA SER A 196 8.87 1.84 -3.90
C SER A 196 8.65 3.19 -4.58
N HIS A 197 9.20 4.24 -4.00
CA HIS A 197 8.92 5.62 -4.38
C HIS A 197 10.18 6.42 -4.69
N THR A 198 10.04 7.59 -5.33
CA THR A 198 11.17 8.45 -5.73
C THR A 198 11.61 9.47 -4.69
N SER A 199 10.85 9.64 -3.60
CA SER A 199 11.18 10.63 -2.55
C SER A 199 12.44 10.24 -1.74
N GLY A 200 13.24 11.25 -1.39
CA GLY A 200 14.42 11.13 -0.52
C GLY A 200 14.12 11.37 0.97
N PHE A 201 12.87 11.62 1.36
CA PHE A 201 12.47 11.97 2.74
C PHE A 201 10.98 11.68 3.00
N TYR A 202 10.45 10.56 2.52
CA TYR A 202 9.05 10.22 2.76
C TYR A 202 8.84 9.81 4.21
N THR A 203 7.88 10.45 4.90
CA THR A 203 7.47 10.10 6.26
C THR A 203 6.21 9.26 6.21
N PHE A 204 6.24 8.11 6.88
CA PHE A 204 5.08 7.23 7.04
C PHE A 204 4.67 7.19 8.51
N ALA A 205 3.57 7.89 8.81
CA ALA A 205 3.07 8.12 10.16
C ALA A 205 2.20 7.01 10.78
N PRO A 206 1.38 6.25 10.03
CA PRO A 206 0.51 5.25 10.63
C PRO A 206 1.28 4.24 11.49
N THR A 207 0.72 3.88 12.64
CA THR A 207 1.20 2.76 13.45
C THR A 207 1.05 1.44 12.68
N ILE A 208 1.92 0.48 12.91
CA ILE A 208 1.90 -0.82 12.23
C ILE A 208 1.95 -1.93 13.27
N SER A 209 1.04 -2.89 13.17
CA SER A 209 0.97 -4.03 14.09
C SER A 209 0.58 -5.33 13.39
N GLY A 210 0.81 -6.46 14.06
CA GLY A 210 0.54 -7.80 13.55
C GLY A 210 1.75 -8.42 12.84
N LEU A 211 1.54 -9.60 12.25
CA LEU A 211 2.58 -10.33 11.52
C LEU A 211 2.55 -9.92 10.04
N GLY A 212 3.58 -9.22 9.59
CA GLY A 212 3.64 -8.78 8.19
C GLY A 212 5.04 -8.52 7.68
N THR A 213 5.10 -8.12 6.42
CA THR A 213 6.37 -7.84 5.72
C THR A 213 6.41 -6.39 5.25
N ILE A 214 7.44 -5.66 5.64
CA ILE A 214 7.76 -4.35 5.05
C ILE A 214 8.84 -4.56 4.01
N VAL A 215 8.65 -4.06 2.79
CA VAL A 215 9.67 -4.10 1.74
C VAL A 215 10.04 -2.69 1.30
N VAL A 216 11.33 -2.39 1.35
CA VAL A 216 11.88 -1.08 1.01
C VAL A 216 12.75 -1.22 -0.23
N ARG A 217 12.16 -0.92 -1.39
CA ARG A 217 12.76 -1.15 -2.70
C ARG A 217 13.45 0.10 -3.26
N ASN A 218 12.86 1.29 -3.06
CA ASN A 218 13.44 2.53 -3.52
C ASN A 218 12.97 3.73 -2.66
N GLY A 219 13.72 4.82 -2.75
CA GLY A 219 13.49 6.04 -1.98
C GLY A 219 13.91 5.90 -0.53
N THR A 220 13.75 6.99 0.22
CA THR A 220 13.97 7.02 1.67
C THR A 220 12.65 7.12 2.39
N THR A 221 12.33 6.12 3.21
CA THR A 221 11.14 6.10 4.07
C THR A 221 11.57 6.22 5.53
N THR A 222 10.93 7.10 6.29
CA THR A 222 11.05 7.18 7.75
C THR A 222 9.75 6.70 8.37
N LEU A 223 9.82 5.68 9.23
CA LEU A 223 8.67 5.24 10.02
C LEU A 223 8.65 6.07 11.31
N THR A 224 7.55 6.77 11.56
CA THR A 224 7.41 7.64 12.76
C THR A 224 6.36 7.16 13.75
N GLY A 225 5.51 6.21 13.36
CA GLY A 225 4.56 5.57 14.28
C GLY A 225 5.26 4.68 15.32
N ASP A 226 4.60 4.46 16.46
CA ASP A 226 4.98 3.40 17.39
C ASP A 226 4.57 2.05 16.80
N ASN A 227 5.56 1.30 16.35
CA ASN A 227 5.37 0.00 15.70
C ASN A 227 5.76 -1.15 16.63
N SER A 228 5.71 -0.97 17.95
CA SER A 228 6.02 -2.01 18.94
C SER A 228 5.18 -3.30 18.76
N GLY A 229 3.99 -3.20 18.20
CA GLY A 229 3.13 -4.34 17.85
C GLY A 229 3.46 -5.05 16.53
N LEU A 230 4.44 -4.58 15.76
CA LEU A 230 4.87 -5.20 14.51
C LEU A 230 5.76 -6.41 14.77
N SER A 231 5.53 -7.47 14.03
CA SER A 231 6.37 -8.67 13.93
C SER A 231 6.48 -9.11 12.46
N GLY A 232 7.31 -10.13 12.20
CA GLY A 232 7.54 -10.62 10.85
C GLY A 232 8.87 -10.12 10.32
N SER A 233 8.88 -9.45 9.17
CA SER A 233 10.14 -9.09 8.52
C SER A 233 10.15 -7.72 7.84
N VAL A 234 11.36 -7.17 7.71
CA VAL A 234 11.69 -5.99 6.92
C VAL A 234 12.71 -6.41 5.86
N GLU A 235 12.37 -6.28 4.59
CA GLU A 235 13.25 -6.57 3.47
C GLU A 235 13.80 -5.27 2.88
N LEU A 236 15.12 -5.09 2.96
CA LEU A 236 15.83 -4.01 2.26
C LEU A 236 16.24 -4.53 0.89
N ARG A 237 15.71 -3.92 -0.18
CA ARG A 237 15.93 -4.33 -1.58
C ARG A 237 16.43 -3.18 -2.46
N GLY A 238 17.05 -2.16 -1.87
CA GLY A 238 17.65 -1.02 -2.59
C GLY A 238 17.33 0.33 -1.98
N GLY A 239 16.17 0.49 -1.35
CA GLY A 239 15.78 1.75 -0.71
C GLY A 239 16.41 1.94 0.67
N LYS A 240 16.14 3.10 1.27
CA LYS A 240 16.60 3.49 2.61
C LYS A 240 15.44 3.50 3.59
N LEU A 241 15.57 2.75 4.68
CA LEU A 241 14.67 2.81 5.83
C LEU A 241 15.34 3.55 6.97
N SER A 242 14.74 4.65 7.40
CA SER A 242 15.20 5.43 8.56
C SER A 242 14.43 5.04 9.80
N LEU A 243 15.17 4.64 10.84
CA LEU A 243 14.65 4.29 12.16
C LEU A 243 14.71 5.54 13.05
N ALA A 244 13.54 6.11 13.34
CA ALA A 244 13.41 7.25 14.24
C ALA A 244 13.46 6.85 15.73
N SER A 245 13.22 5.57 16.05
CA SER A 245 13.25 5.02 17.41
C SER A 245 13.63 3.54 17.39
N SER A 246 13.98 2.97 18.56
CA SER A 246 14.21 1.52 18.70
C SER A 246 12.96 0.67 18.44
N ALA A 247 11.77 1.26 18.49
CA ALA A 247 10.50 0.56 18.25
C ALA A 247 9.99 0.72 16.81
N ALA A 248 10.73 1.42 15.94
CA ALA A 248 10.27 1.78 14.58
C ALA A 248 9.90 0.57 13.70
N ILE A 249 10.44 -0.61 13.98
CA ILE A 249 10.10 -1.88 13.28
C ILE A 249 9.64 -2.99 14.24
N GLY A 250 9.26 -2.63 15.47
CA GLY A 250 8.81 -3.59 16.48
C GLY A 250 9.80 -4.72 16.70
N SER A 251 9.32 -5.95 16.58
CA SER A 251 10.09 -7.19 16.69
C SER A 251 10.46 -7.83 15.34
N ALA A 252 10.14 -7.17 14.22
CA ALA A 252 10.40 -7.73 12.89
C ALA A 252 11.91 -7.91 12.63
N SER A 253 12.31 -9.04 12.06
CA SER A 253 13.69 -9.26 11.64
C SER A 253 14.00 -8.47 10.36
N VAL A 254 15.25 -8.09 10.15
CA VAL A 254 15.69 -7.41 8.93
C VAL A 254 16.40 -8.40 8.02
N SER A 255 16.00 -8.43 6.75
CA SER A 255 16.69 -9.12 5.67
C SER A 255 17.31 -8.08 4.74
N GLY A 256 18.64 -8.02 4.72
CA GLY A 256 19.42 -7.14 3.86
C GLY A 256 19.77 -7.82 2.54
N MET A 257 19.10 -7.41 1.46
CA MET A 257 19.39 -7.83 0.07
C MET A 257 19.97 -6.70 -0.78
N GLY A 258 20.23 -5.55 -0.17
CA GLY A 258 20.61 -4.29 -0.82
C GLY A 258 19.85 -3.10 -0.22
N GLY A 259 20.46 -1.91 -0.21
CA GLY A 259 19.84 -0.70 0.34
C GLY A 259 20.41 -0.31 1.71
N THR A 260 19.69 0.54 2.43
CA THR A 260 20.21 1.21 3.63
C THR A 260 19.27 1.09 4.82
N LEU A 261 19.80 0.68 5.97
CA LEU A 261 19.19 0.81 7.29
C LEU A 261 19.84 1.98 8.01
N ALA A 262 19.11 3.07 8.19
CA ALA A 262 19.62 4.28 8.83
C ALA A 262 19.12 4.40 10.26
N TYR A 263 20.05 4.69 11.17
CA TYR A 263 19.80 4.79 12.60
C TYR A 263 19.86 6.26 13.01
N SER A 264 18.80 6.76 13.66
CA SER A 264 18.88 8.04 14.36
C SER A 264 19.81 7.92 15.58
N ALA A 265 20.39 9.04 16.01
CA ALA A 265 21.24 9.06 17.20
C ALA A 265 20.48 8.54 18.44
N GLY A 266 21.11 7.65 19.20
CA GLY A 266 20.54 7.02 20.39
C GLY A 266 19.71 5.76 20.12
N VAL A 267 19.43 5.42 18.86
CA VAL A 267 18.71 4.17 18.53
C VAL A 267 19.57 2.97 18.96
N ASN A 268 18.96 2.06 19.71
CA ASN A 268 19.47 0.72 19.97
C ASN A 268 18.53 -0.30 19.34
N LEU A 269 18.96 -0.94 18.25
CA LEU A 269 18.16 -1.93 17.53
C LEU A 269 18.51 -3.35 18.00
N ALA A 270 17.54 -4.00 18.65
CA ALA A 270 17.67 -5.37 19.14
C ALA A 270 17.26 -6.42 18.09
N ASN A 271 16.64 -5.98 16.99
CA ASN A 271 16.18 -6.83 15.90
C ASN A 271 17.36 -7.53 15.22
N SER A 272 17.20 -8.81 14.89
CA SER A 272 18.21 -9.54 14.12
C SER A 272 18.28 -8.99 12.70
N VAL A 273 19.49 -8.95 12.14
CA VAL A 273 19.74 -8.56 10.75
C VAL A 273 20.46 -9.68 10.02
N ALA A 274 19.79 -10.29 9.05
CA ALA A 274 20.38 -11.26 8.14
C ALA A 274 20.78 -10.56 6.85
N LEU A 275 22.07 -10.53 6.53
CA LEU A 275 22.62 -10.04 5.26
C LEU A 275 22.59 -11.20 4.28
N THR A 276 21.56 -11.26 3.44
CA THR A 276 21.31 -12.43 2.59
C THR A 276 21.97 -12.33 1.23
N SER A 277 22.11 -11.11 0.68
CA SER A 277 22.73 -10.87 -0.62
C SER A 277 23.10 -9.40 -0.79
N GLY A 278 23.96 -9.12 -1.78
CA GLY A 278 24.39 -7.75 -2.07
C GLY A 278 25.15 -7.10 -0.93
N SER A 279 25.11 -5.76 -0.89
CA SER A 279 25.66 -4.97 0.22
C SER A 279 24.55 -4.17 0.86
N THR A 280 24.40 -4.31 2.18
CA THR A 280 23.46 -3.52 2.97
C THR A 280 24.24 -2.48 3.76
N THR A 281 23.82 -1.22 3.64
CA THR A 281 24.43 -0.10 4.34
C THR A 281 23.76 0.09 5.69
N PHE A 282 24.53 0.11 6.76
CA PHE A 282 24.11 0.64 8.05
C PHE A 282 24.61 2.07 8.16
N GLU A 283 23.69 3.03 8.18
CA GLU A 283 24.02 4.45 8.19
C GLU A 283 23.78 5.06 9.56
N VAL A 284 24.78 5.78 10.08
CA VAL A 284 24.62 6.68 11.24
C VAL A 284 25.17 8.02 10.83
N ALA A 285 24.31 8.96 10.47
CA ALA A 285 24.74 10.26 9.94
C ALA A 285 25.58 11.06 10.96
N SER A 286 25.17 11.04 12.24
CA SER A 286 25.84 11.75 13.35
C SER A 286 25.51 11.09 14.69
N GLY A 287 26.32 11.37 15.72
CA GLY A 287 26.11 10.82 17.06
C GLY A 287 26.49 9.35 17.15
N SER A 288 25.79 8.58 17.98
CA SER A 288 26.02 7.14 18.16
C SER A 288 24.72 6.36 18.12
N ALA A 289 24.75 5.16 17.53
CA ALA A 289 23.67 4.18 17.57
C ALA A 289 24.24 2.79 17.86
N THR A 290 23.38 1.86 18.27
CA THR A 290 23.75 0.48 18.63
C THR A 290 22.92 -0.52 17.83
N GLN A 291 23.60 -1.51 17.25
CA GLN A 291 22.99 -2.74 16.76
C GLN A 291 23.29 -3.84 17.79
N SER A 292 22.30 -4.15 18.63
CA SER A 292 22.41 -5.17 19.68
C SER A 292 21.82 -6.52 19.28
N GLY A 293 20.97 -6.54 18.25
CA GLY A 293 20.52 -7.78 17.62
C GLY A 293 21.63 -8.45 16.82
N ALA A 294 21.51 -9.77 16.66
CA ALA A 294 22.46 -10.57 15.89
C ALA A 294 22.60 -10.08 14.44
N ILE A 295 23.82 -10.10 13.92
CA ILE A 295 24.10 -9.90 12.49
C ILE A 295 24.55 -11.24 11.93
N SER A 296 23.91 -11.72 10.86
CA SER A 296 24.25 -13.00 10.25
C SER A 296 24.21 -12.95 8.73
N GLY A 297 24.69 -14.01 8.06
CA GLY A 297 24.50 -14.23 6.63
C GLY A 297 25.75 -13.97 5.80
N SER A 298 25.64 -14.19 4.49
CA SER A 298 26.77 -14.14 3.55
C SER A 298 26.91 -12.80 2.80
N GLY A 299 25.97 -11.87 2.97
CA GLY A 299 26.01 -10.54 2.37
C GLY A 299 26.99 -9.59 3.05
N ASN A 300 27.28 -8.47 2.40
CA ASN A 300 28.21 -7.47 2.93
C ASN A 300 27.49 -6.42 3.79
N LEU A 301 28.14 -6.01 4.88
CA LEU A 301 27.76 -4.83 5.66
C LEU A 301 28.67 -3.65 5.26
N ILE A 302 28.06 -2.53 4.92
CA ILE A 302 28.77 -1.25 4.74
C ILE A 302 28.36 -0.32 5.89
N LYS A 303 29.32 0.20 6.65
CA LYS A 303 29.03 1.28 7.60
C LYS A 303 29.21 2.62 6.88
N ASP A 304 28.18 3.46 6.89
CA ASP A 304 28.21 4.80 6.31
C ASP A 304 27.79 5.89 7.31
N GLY A 305 28.09 7.15 6.99
CA GLY A 305 27.87 8.32 7.83
C GLY A 305 28.95 8.54 8.89
N ALA A 306 29.08 9.78 9.35
CA ALA A 306 30.13 10.22 10.28
C ALA A 306 29.91 9.77 11.73
N GLY A 307 28.72 9.29 12.07
CA GLY A 307 28.38 8.80 13.40
C GLY A 307 28.96 7.41 13.71
N ILE A 308 28.96 7.06 14.99
CA ILE A 308 29.44 5.79 15.51
C ILE A 308 28.30 4.77 15.46
N LEU A 309 28.58 3.60 14.89
CA LEU A 309 27.71 2.43 15.07
C LEU A 309 28.43 1.42 15.96
N GLN A 310 27.84 1.14 17.11
CA GLN A 310 28.31 0.10 18.01
C GLN A 310 27.61 -1.22 17.67
N LEU A 311 28.39 -2.27 17.43
CA LEU A 311 27.87 -3.63 17.26
C LEU A 311 28.08 -4.40 18.57
N THR A 312 27.01 -4.84 19.21
CA THR A 312 27.09 -5.60 20.48
C THR A 312 26.42 -6.97 20.40
N GLY A 313 25.64 -7.22 19.35
CA GLY A 313 25.06 -8.53 19.08
C GLY A 313 26.10 -9.52 18.52
N PRO A 314 25.81 -10.84 18.58
CA PRO A 314 26.66 -11.84 17.94
C PRO A 314 26.72 -11.59 16.43
N THR A 315 27.90 -11.79 15.85
CA THR A 315 28.14 -11.65 14.40
C THR A 315 28.66 -12.98 13.85
N THR A 316 27.98 -13.55 12.86
CA THR A 316 28.29 -14.87 12.28
C THR A 316 28.23 -14.89 10.77
#